data_AF-A0A1I4KJL6-F1
#
_entry.id   AF-A0A1I4KJL6-F1
#
_cell.length_a   1.000
_cell.length_b   1.000
_cell.length_c   1.000
_cell.angle_alpha   90.00
_cell.angle_beta   90.00
_cell.angle_gamma   90.00
#
_symmetry.space_group_name_H-M   'P 1'
#
loop_
_entity.id
_entity.type
_entity.pdbx_description
1 polymer ?
#
loop_
_entity_poly.entity_id
_entity_poly.type
_entity_poly.pdbx_seq_one_letter_code
_entity_poly.pdbx_strand_id
1 'polypeptide(L)'
;MRALGLAAVKAAPAFTEHLELIGEAMDLVVILGRGYPTPSGHQQVVQLLGIRLFNAAATALKLALAGYYQAGFSLIRDLLETTHLLDYFLHDPAAVAIWQTGGTAAKKKFQPQAVRDALDKRDGFTTGKRAEIYQRYCVYASHPTYAGILLVAPKASGLATYGPFLDEPTLGHLLIDLAKFVMHGTLVFGHHFDDCRSSEIVGVIEHFHARATAWSATHLTNPSAP
;
A
#
# COMPACT_ATOMS: atom_id res chain seq x y z
N MET A 1 -9.05 -12.04 19.51
CA MET A 1 -8.64 -12.12 18.09
C MET A 1 -7.21 -11.64 17.81
N ARG A 2 -6.82 -10.39 18.14
CA ARG A 2 -5.45 -9.91 17.88
C ARG A 2 -4.32 -10.84 18.35
N ALA A 3 -4.44 -11.40 19.55
CA ALA A 3 -3.45 -12.35 20.08
C ALA A 3 -3.34 -13.63 19.23
N LEU A 4 -4.46 -14.13 18.69
CA LEU A 4 -4.48 -15.28 17.78
C LEU A 4 -3.85 -14.94 16.43
N GLY A 5 -4.14 -13.76 15.88
CA GLY A 5 -3.48 -13.28 14.66
C GLY A 5 -1.96 -13.16 14.81
N LEU A 6 -1.50 -12.64 15.95
CA LEU A 6 -0.06 -12.60 16.28
C LEU A 6 0.55 -13.99 16.48
N ALA A 7 -0.19 -14.92 17.08
CA ALA A 7 0.25 -16.31 17.21
C ALA A 7 0.39 -16.98 15.83
N ALA A 8 -0.57 -16.76 14.93
CA ALA A 8 -0.52 -17.26 13.55
C ALA A 8 0.69 -16.68 12.78
N VAL A 9 0.98 -15.39 12.93
CA VAL A 9 2.19 -14.77 12.35
C VAL A 9 3.46 -15.44 12.88
N LYS A 10 3.57 -15.64 14.19
CA LYS A 10 4.75 -16.28 14.80
C LYS A 10 4.92 -17.74 14.39
N ALA A 11 3.82 -18.43 14.07
CA ALA A 11 3.85 -19.83 13.64
C ALA A 11 4.26 -20.00 12.17
N ALA A 12 4.20 -18.94 11.34
CA ALA A 12 4.49 -19.00 9.91
C ALA A 12 5.64 -18.04 9.54
N PRO A 13 6.84 -18.55 9.18
CA PRO A 13 7.99 -17.71 8.83
C PRO A 13 7.69 -16.67 7.75
N ALA A 14 6.97 -17.04 6.68
CA ALA A 14 6.58 -16.12 5.62
C ALA A 14 5.73 -14.95 6.13
N PHE A 15 4.84 -15.17 7.11
CA PHE A 15 4.01 -14.10 7.67
C PHE A 15 4.86 -13.12 8.49
N THR A 16 5.85 -13.64 9.20
CA THR A 16 6.84 -12.82 9.91
C THR A 16 7.61 -11.94 8.92
N GLU A 17 8.10 -12.50 7.82
CA GLU A 17 8.83 -11.73 6.79
C GLU A 17 7.97 -10.61 6.18
N HIS A 18 6.69 -10.88 5.88
CA HIS A 18 5.76 -9.84 5.41
C HIS A 18 5.56 -8.74 6.46
N LEU A 19 5.37 -9.12 7.72
CA LEU A 19 5.17 -8.18 8.82
C LEU A 19 6.39 -7.28 9.04
N GLU A 20 7.59 -7.86 8.99
CA GLU A 20 8.86 -7.13 9.10
C GLU A 20 9.01 -6.11 7.98
N LEU A 21 8.79 -6.51 6.72
CA LEU A 21 8.87 -5.58 5.59
C LEU A 21 7.84 -4.44 5.70
N ILE A 22 6.62 -4.73 6.17
CA ILE A 22 5.60 -3.70 6.43
C ILE A 22 6.10 -2.71 7.48
N GLY A 23 6.69 -3.22 8.57
CA GLY A 23 7.26 -2.40 9.64
C GLY A 23 8.39 -1.50 9.14
N GLU A 24 9.38 -2.09 8.45
CA GLU A 24 10.51 -1.36 7.86
C GLU A 24 10.04 -0.27 6.88
N ALA A 25 9.04 -0.58 6.04
CA ALA A 25 8.47 0.39 5.09
C ALA A 25 7.80 1.56 5.83
N MET A 26 7.00 1.26 6.86
CA MET A 26 6.33 2.28 7.68
C MET A 26 7.33 3.15 8.44
N ASP A 27 8.39 2.56 8.97
CA ASP A 27 9.46 3.30 9.66
C ASP A 27 10.15 4.26 8.69
N LEU A 28 10.46 3.82 7.47
CA LEU A 28 11.06 4.69 6.46
C LEU A 28 10.14 5.85 6.07
N VAL A 29 8.82 5.62 5.92
CA VAL A 29 7.85 6.69 5.69
C VAL A 29 7.87 7.72 6.82
N VAL A 30 7.98 7.29 8.08
CA VAL A 30 8.06 8.20 9.24
C VAL A 30 9.37 9.00 9.24
N ILE A 31 10.50 8.34 8.96
CA ILE A 31 11.82 8.97 8.89
C ILE A 31 11.82 10.06 7.82
N LEU A 32 11.43 9.71 6.60
CA LEU A 32 11.41 10.64 5.46
C LEU A 32 10.35 11.72 5.61
N GLY A 33 9.17 11.38 6.12
CA GLY A 33 8.10 12.34 6.36
C GLY A 33 8.49 13.47 7.31
N ARG A 34 9.55 13.30 8.11
CA ARG A 34 10.12 14.35 8.98
C ARG A 34 11.28 15.12 8.35
N GLY A 35 11.72 14.75 7.15
CA GLY A 35 12.89 15.30 6.46
C GLY A 35 12.76 16.77 6.03
N TYR A 36 11.55 17.33 5.98
CA TYR A 36 11.33 18.77 5.78
C TYR A 36 10.70 19.40 7.03
N PRO A 37 11.51 19.98 7.94
CA PRO A 37 11.00 20.69 9.12
C PRO A 37 10.19 21.94 8.75
N THR A 38 10.46 22.53 7.59
CA THR A 38 9.74 23.69 7.05
C THR A 38 9.47 23.44 5.57
N PRO A 39 8.44 22.66 5.25
CA PRO A 39 8.18 22.25 3.87
C PRO A 39 7.64 23.42 3.04
N SER A 40 8.08 23.52 1.79
CA SER A 40 7.37 24.27 0.75
C SER A 40 5.99 23.65 0.45
N GLY A 41 5.15 24.32 -0.34
CA GLY A 41 3.80 23.82 -0.65
C GLY A 41 3.77 22.41 -1.25
N HIS A 42 4.68 22.11 -2.19
CA HIS A 42 4.81 20.77 -2.78
C HIS A 42 5.22 19.73 -1.73
N GLN A 43 6.29 20.03 -0.97
CA GLN A 43 6.82 19.14 0.06
C GLN A 43 5.79 18.83 1.16
N GLN A 44 4.95 19.81 1.52
CA GLN A 44 3.89 19.62 2.50
C GLN A 44 2.84 18.62 1.97
N VAL A 45 2.44 18.72 0.70
CA VAL A 45 1.50 17.77 0.10
C VAL A 45 2.09 16.37 0.06
N VAL A 46 3.36 16.24 -0.32
CA VAL A 46 4.07 14.95 -0.30
C VAL A 46 4.05 14.35 1.11
N GLN A 47 4.41 15.11 2.14
CA GLN A 47 4.37 14.65 3.54
C GLN A 47 2.96 14.20 3.96
N LEU A 48 1.91 14.94 3.59
CA LEU A 48 0.52 14.57 3.88
C LEU A 48 0.12 13.25 3.20
N LEU A 49 0.55 13.03 1.96
CA LEU A 49 0.34 11.76 1.25
C LEU A 49 1.14 10.62 1.89
N GLY A 50 2.36 10.86 2.37
CA GLY A 50 3.12 9.90 3.18
C GLY A 50 2.41 9.52 4.47
N ILE A 51 1.83 10.49 5.19
CA ILE A 51 1.01 10.23 6.38
C ILE A 51 -0.22 9.38 6.02
N ARG A 52 -0.88 9.66 4.90
CA ARG A 52 -2.01 8.85 4.42
C ARG A 52 -1.58 7.41 4.12
N LEU A 53 -0.46 7.23 3.43
CA LEU A 53 0.14 5.92 3.14
C LEU A 53 0.41 5.14 4.44
N PHE A 54 1.06 5.76 5.42
CA PHE A 54 1.32 5.16 6.73
C PHE A 54 0.01 4.77 7.45
N ASN A 55 -0.96 5.69 7.52
CA ASN A 55 -2.21 5.46 8.23
C ASN A 55 -3.03 4.32 7.61
N ALA A 56 -3.08 4.25 6.29
CA ALA A 56 -3.74 3.15 5.57
C ALA A 56 -3.06 1.81 5.87
N ALA A 57 -1.73 1.76 5.81
CA ALA A 57 -0.98 0.53 6.09
C ALA A 57 -1.13 0.07 7.55
N ALA A 58 -0.96 0.98 8.51
CA ALA A 58 -1.12 0.71 9.94
C ALA A 58 -2.53 0.20 10.26
N THR A 59 -3.55 0.80 9.64
CA THR A 59 -4.95 0.41 9.85
C THR A 59 -5.24 -0.95 9.22
N ALA A 60 -4.75 -1.20 8.00
CA ALA A 60 -4.90 -2.48 7.33
C ALA A 60 -4.26 -3.62 8.15
N LEU A 61 -3.05 -3.40 8.65
CA LEU A 61 -2.36 -4.35 9.52
C LEU A 61 -3.13 -4.60 10.83
N LYS A 62 -3.65 -3.53 11.46
CA LYS A 62 -4.45 -3.66 12.69
C LYS A 62 -5.71 -4.50 12.44
N LEU A 63 -6.40 -4.29 11.32
CA LEU A 63 -7.60 -5.03 10.95
C LEU A 63 -7.29 -6.48 10.56
N ALA A 64 -6.19 -6.72 9.85
CA ALA A 64 -5.70 -8.05 9.49
C ALA A 64 -5.48 -8.90 10.75
N LEU A 65 -4.69 -8.38 11.69
CA LEU A 65 -4.40 -9.07 12.96
C LEU A 65 -5.66 -9.24 13.83
N ALA A 66 -6.62 -8.31 13.72
CA ALA A 66 -7.86 -8.38 14.47
C ALA A 66 -8.90 -9.33 13.87
N GLY A 67 -8.73 -9.85 12.65
CA GLY A 67 -9.68 -10.74 11.99
C GLY A 67 -10.79 -10.03 11.21
N TYR A 68 -10.56 -8.77 10.78
CA TYR A 68 -11.48 -7.98 9.95
C TYR A 68 -10.95 -7.88 8.52
N TYR A 69 -10.83 -9.02 7.84
CA TYR A 69 -10.12 -9.13 6.57
C TYR A 69 -10.71 -8.29 5.44
N GLN A 70 -12.02 -8.31 5.24
CA GLN A 70 -12.68 -7.51 4.20
C GLN A 70 -12.37 -6.01 4.38
N ALA A 71 -12.48 -5.50 5.61
CA ALA A 71 -12.14 -4.11 5.92
C ALA A 71 -10.65 -3.83 5.73
N GLY A 72 -9.77 -4.76 6.08
CA GLY A 72 -8.33 -4.68 5.83
C GLY A 72 -7.99 -4.58 4.33
N PHE A 73 -8.55 -5.46 3.49
CA PHE A 73 -8.36 -5.41 2.05
C PHE A 73 -8.90 -4.12 1.41
N SER A 74 -9.95 -3.52 1.98
CA SER A 74 -10.52 -2.27 1.44
C SER A 74 -9.51 -1.10 1.46
N LEU A 75 -8.55 -1.13 2.38
CA LEU A 75 -7.49 -0.13 2.51
C LEU A 75 -6.36 -0.31 1.49
N ILE A 76 -6.22 -1.48 0.86
CA ILE A 76 -5.24 -1.68 -0.21
C ILE A 76 -5.50 -0.76 -1.40
N ARG A 77 -6.76 -0.47 -1.69
CA ARG A 77 -7.12 0.51 -2.72
C ARG A 77 -6.59 1.90 -2.40
N ASP A 78 -6.71 2.33 -1.15
CA ASP A 78 -6.20 3.64 -0.71
C ASP A 78 -4.68 3.73 -0.83
N LEU A 79 -3.96 2.64 -0.47
CA LEU A 79 -2.51 2.54 -0.67
C LEU A 79 -2.13 2.67 -2.16
N LEU A 80 -2.83 1.97 -3.04
CA LEU A 80 -2.62 2.03 -4.49
C LEU A 80 -2.85 3.43 -5.04
N GLU A 81 -3.99 4.05 -4.72
CA GLU A 81 -4.34 5.38 -5.21
C GLU A 81 -3.37 6.44 -4.70
N THR A 82 -3.00 6.37 -3.42
CA THR A 82 -2.01 7.28 -2.82
C THR A 82 -0.64 7.10 -3.48
N THR A 83 -0.22 5.87 -3.74
CA THR A 83 1.04 5.57 -4.42
C THR A 83 1.05 6.11 -5.85
N HIS A 84 -0.01 5.89 -6.62
CA HIS A 84 -0.10 6.44 -7.98
C HIS A 84 -0.08 7.96 -7.99
N LEU A 85 -0.70 8.62 -7.01
CA LEU A 85 -0.68 10.07 -6.92
C LEU A 85 0.72 10.59 -6.55
N LEU A 86 1.43 9.94 -5.62
CA LEU A 86 2.83 10.22 -5.32
C LEU A 86 3.71 10.05 -6.57
N ASP A 87 3.53 8.97 -7.33
CA ASP A 87 4.30 8.70 -8.56
C ASP A 87 4.03 9.76 -9.64
N TYR A 88 2.77 10.17 -9.77
CA TYR A 88 2.39 11.24 -10.68
C TYR A 88 3.07 12.56 -10.31
N PHE A 89 3.04 12.95 -9.03
CA PHE A 89 3.65 14.20 -8.56
C PHE A 89 5.18 14.18 -8.57
N LEU A 90 5.80 13.01 -8.53
CA LEU A 90 7.25 12.88 -8.69
C LEU A 90 7.67 13.34 -10.09
N HIS A 91 6.86 13.02 -11.11
CA HIS A 91 7.13 13.38 -12.50
C HIS A 91 6.66 14.80 -12.87
N ASP A 92 5.52 15.24 -12.32
CA ASP A 92 4.98 16.59 -12.54
C ASP A 92 4.78 17.30 -11.20
N PRO A 93 5.85 17.89 -10.60
CA PRO A 93 5.74 18.61 -9.34
C PRO A 93 4.78 19.81 -9.39
N ALA A 94 4.63 20.44 -10.57
CA ALA A 94 3.73 21.57 -10.78
C ALA A 94 2.26 21.16 -10.68
N ALA A 95 1.93 19.90 -10.97
CA ALA A 95 0.58 19.36 -10.80
C ALA A 95 0.07 19.42 -9.35
N VAL A 96 0.97 19.45 -8.36
CA VAL A 96 0.57 19.54 -6.95
C VAL A 96 -0.23 20.82 -6.68
N ALA A 97 0.23 21.96 -7.19
CA ALA A 97 -0.48 23.23 -7.00
C ALA A 97 -1.89 23.19 -7.63
N ILE A 98 -2.01 22.59 -8.82
CA ILE A 98 -3.29 22.40 -9.52
C ILE A 98 -4.20 21.46 -8.73
N TRP A 99 -3.66 20.38 -8.17
CA TRP A 99 -4.44 19.44 -7.36
C TRP A 99 -4.93 20.06 -6.06
N GLN A 100 -4.05 20.79 -5.36
CA GLN A 100 -4.33 21.38 -4.06
C GLN A 100 -5.37 22.51 -4.12
N THR A 101 -5.32 23.34 -5.17
CA THR A 101 -6.15 24.56 -5.26
C THR A 101 -7.24 24.48 -6.33
N GLY A 102 -7.21 23.45 -7.17
CA GLY A 102 -8.07 23.38 -8.34
C GLY A 102 -9.52 23.03 -8.04
N GLY A 103 -10.41 23.50 -8.91
CA GLY A 103 -11.84 23.19 -8.88
C GLY A 103 -12.18 21.83 -9.51
N THR A 104 -13.40 21.72 -10.05
CA THR A 104 -13.92 20.49 -10.64
C THR A 104 -13.04 19.88 -11.74
N ALA A 105 -12.36 20.71 -12.53
CA ALA A 105 -11.44 20.23 -13.57
C ALA A 105 -10.23 19.49 -12.98
N ALA A 106 -9.65 20.00 -11.89
CA ALA A 106 -8.56 19.32 -11.19
C ALA A 106 -9.05 17.99 -10.59
N LYS A 107 -10.24 17.97 -9.96
CA LYS A 107 -10.83 16.72 -9.45
C LYS A 107 -10.95 15.64 -10.54
N LYS A 108 -11.36 16.01 -11.76
CA LYS A 108 -11.40 15.08 -12.90
C LYS A 108 -10.00 14.65 -13.37
N LYS A 109 -9.03 15.58 -13.41
CA LYS A 109 -7.65 15.29 -13.81
C LYS A 109 -6.95 14.31 -12.87
N PHE A 110 -7.22 14.41 -11.57
CA PHE A 110 -6.55 13.64 -10.52
C PHE A 110 -7.43 12.54 -9.92
N GLN A 111 -8.54 12.18 -10.57
CA GLN A 111 -9.32 11.03 -10.15
C GLN A 111 -8.51 9.73 -10.39
N PRO A 112 -8.74 8.66 -9.60
CA PRO A 112 -7.91 7.46 -9.63
C PRO A 112 -7.68 6.87 -11.02
N GLN A 113 -8.72 6.82 -11.86
CA GLN A 113 -8.59 6.32 -13.23
C GLN A 113 -7.70 7.21 -14.10
N ALA A 114 -7.90 8.53 -14.07
CA ALA A 114 -7.11 9.46 -14.89
C ALA A 114 -5.62 9.44 -14.51
N VAL A 115 -5.31 9.32 -13.22
CA VAL A 115 -3.92 9.19 -12.75
C VAL A 115 -3.31 7.87 -13.26
N ARG A 116 -4.02 6.73 -13.15
CA ARG A 116 -3.53 5.45 -13.67
C ARG A 116 -3.31 5.48 -15.18
N ASP A 117 -4.26 6.02 -15.94
CA ASP A 117 -4.17 6.12 -17.40
C ASP A 117 -2.97 6.99 -17.81
N ALA A 118 -2.71 8.07 -17.07
CA ALA A 118 -1.54 8.91 -17.29
C ALA A 118 -0.21 8.18 -16.99
N LEU A 119 -0.15 7.40 -15.91
CA LEU A 119 1.03 6.60 -15.57
C LEU A 119 1.25 5.45 -16.56
N ASP A 120 0.20 4.75 -16.98
CA ASP A 120 0.29 3.69 -18.00
C ASP A 120 0.79 4.27 -19.33
N LYS A 121 0.29 5.44 -19.73
CA LYS A 121 0.80 6.17 -20.90
C LYS A 121 2.27 6.57 -20.74
N ARG A 122 2.67 7.09 -19.58
CA ARG A 122 4.07 7.49 -19.29
C ARG A 122 5.02 6.31 -19.43
N ASP A 123 4.64 5.16 -18.88
CA ASP A 123 5.49 3.96 -18.80
C ASP A 123 5.38 3.06 -20.05
N GLY A 124 4.55 3.44 -21.03
CA GLY A 124 4.31 2.64 -22.23
C GLY A 124 3.53 1.33 -21.97
N PHE A 125 2.81 1.23 -20.85
CA PHE A 125 2.01 0.07 -20.51
C PHE A 125 0.67 0.07 -21.25
N THR A 126 0.45 -0.96 -22.07
CA THR A 126 -0.78 -1.12 -22.89
C THR A 126 -1.69 -2.23 -22.40
N THR A 127 -1.26 -3.02 -21.43
CA THR A 127 -1.97 -4.23 -20.96
C THR A 127 -3.05 -3.95 -19.92
N GLY A 128 -3.13 -2.73 -19.37
CA GLY A 128 -4.14 -2.37 -18.37
C GLY A 128 -3.94 -3.02 -17.00
N LYS A 129 -2.74 -3.56 -16.69
CA LYS A 129 -2.46 -4.24 -15.41
C LYS A 129 -2.77 -3.38 -14.18
N ARG A 130 -2.51 -2.06 -14.21
CA ARG A 130 -2.88 -1.15 -13.11
C ARG A 130 -4.39 -1.12 -12.87
N ALA A 131 -5.18 -1.11 -13.95
CA ALA A 131 -6.63 -1.15 -13.88
C ALA A 131 -7.14 -2.52 -13.38
N GLU A 132 -6.54 -3.62 -13.82
CA GLU A 132 -6.88 -4.97 -13.35
C GLU A 132 -6.65 -5.14 -11.84
N ILE A 133 -5.47 -4.72 -11.35
CA ILE A 133 -5.13 -4.75 -9.92
C ILE A 133 -6.13 -3.90 -9.12
N TYR A 134 -6.42 -2.68 -9.58
CA TYR A 134 -7.41 -1.82 -8.94
C TYR A 134 -8.79 -2.48 -8.88
N GLN A 135 -9.25 -3.04 -10.00
CA GLN A 135 -10.58 -3.63 -10.12
C GLN A 135 -10.74 -4.83 -9.18
N ARG A 136 -9.67 -5.61 -8.96
CA ARG A 136 -9.66 -6.71 -8.00
C ARG A 136 -10.04 -6.23 -6.59
N TYR A 137 -9.39 -5.21 -6.06
CA TYR A 137 -9.71 -4.70 -4.71
C TYR A 137 -11.05 -3.97 -4.65
N CYS A 138 -11.50 -3.37 -5.76
CA CYS A 138 -12.86 -2.84 -5.85
C CYS A 138 -13.92 -3.92 -5.73
N VAL A 139 -13.79 -5.02 -6.47
CA VAL A 139 -14.76 -6.13 -6.49
C VAL A 139 -14.75 -6.90 -5.16
N TYR A 140 -13.56 -7.30 -4.69
CA TYR A 140 -13.45 -8.21 -3.55
C TYR A 140 -13.53 -7.50 -2.20
N ALA A 141 -13.11 -6.24 -2.09
CA ALA A 141 -12.93 -5.62 -0.78
C ALA A 141 -13.76 -4.38 -0.51
N SER A 142 -14.25 -3.70 -1.55
CA SER A 142 -14.88 -2.36 -1.40
C SER A 142 -16.35 -2.33 -1.78
N HIS A 143 -16.73 -2.97 -2.88
CA HIS A 143 -18.12 -3.01 -3.34
C HIS A 143 -18.87 -4.21 -2.73
N PRO A 144 -20.18 -4.08 -2.46
CA PRO A 144 -21.03 -5.18 -2.00
C PRO A 144 -21.34 -6.15 -3.15
N THR A 145 -20.31 -6.68 -3.80
CA THR A 145 -20.43 -7.73 -4.81
C THR A 145 -20.55 -9.09 -4.12
N TYR A 146 -21.16 -10.06 -4.81
CA TYR A 146 -21.24 -11.42 -4.29
C TYR A 146 -19.85 -12.00 -3.97
N ALA A 147 -18.88 -11.78 -4.86
CA ALA A 147 -17.51 -12.23 -4.66
C ALA A 147 -16.84 -11.58 -3.43
N GLY A 148 -17.12 -10.30 -3.16
CA GLY A 148 -16.55 -9.60 -2.02
C GLY A 148 -17.19 -9.95 -0.68
N ILE A 149 -18.50 -10.23 -0.63
CA ILE A 149 -19.16 -10.65 0.62
C ILE A 149 -18.74 -12.05 1.05
N LEU A 150 -18.20 -12.90 0.16
CA LEU A 150 -17.66 -14.21 0.52
C LEU A 150 -16.45 -14.12 1.46
N LEU A 151 -15.79 -12.96 1.57
CA LEU A 151 -14.70 -12.74 2.54
C LEU A 151 -15.15 -12.81 4.01
N VAL A 152 -16.46 -12.85 4.28
CA VAL A 152 -17.00 -13.05 5.64
C VAL A 152 -17.24 -14.53 5.96
N ALA A 153 -16.98 -15.44 5.02
CA ALA A 153 -17.03 -16.88 5.25
C ALA A 153 -15.60 -17.41 5.42
N PRO A 154 -15.19 -17.87 6.62
CA PRO A 154 -13.87 -18.47 6.83
C PRO A 154 -13.70 -19.69 5.92
N LYS A 155 -12.49 -19.91 5.37
CA LYS A 155 -12.26 -21.02 4.43
C LYS A 155 -12.49 -22.38 5.08
N ALA A 156 -12.20 -22.49 6.38
CA ALA A 156 -12.35 -23.73 7.13
C ALA A 156 -13.82 -24.17 7.31
N SER A 157 -14.75 -23.22 7.47
CA SER A 157 -16.17 -23.53 7.69
C SER A 157 -17.03 -23.35 6.44
N GLY A 158 -16.66 -22.42 5.54
CA GLY A 158 -17.46 -22.00 4.39
C GLY A 158 -18.77 -21.29 4.77
N LEU A 159 -19.04 -21.10 6.06
CA LEU A 159 -20.25 -20.46 6.56
C LEU A 159 -19.98 -19.00 6.87
N ALA A 160 -20.82 -18.11 6.33
CA ALA A 160 -20.77 -16.69 6.63
C ALA A 160 -20.83 -16.45 8.15
N THR A 161 -19.94 -15.60 8.65
CA THR A 161 -19.84 -15.31 10.07
C THR A 161 -19.62 -13.81 10.32
N TYR A 162 -20.06 -13.34 11.49
CA TYR A 162 -19.79 -11.97 11.92
C TYR A 162 -18.33 -11.87 12.39
N GLY A 163 -17.63 -10.83 11.94
CA GLY A 163 -16.28 -10.56 12.42
C GLY A 163 -16.25 -10.17 13.90
N PRO A 164 -15.13 -10.41 14.61
CA PRO A 164 -13.85 -10.89 14.08
C PRO A 164 -13.67 -12.42 14.16
N PHE A 165 -12.96 -13.00 13.19
CA PHE A 165 -12.61 -14.43 13.17
C PHE A 165 -11.18 -14.63 12.64
N LEU A 166 -10.57 -15.77 12.95
CA LEU A 166 -9.25 -16.13 12.42
C LEU A 166 -9.47 -16.97 11.16
N ASP A 167 -8.88 -16.53 10.07
CA ASP A 167 -8.70 -17.31 8.85
C ASP A 167 -7.25 -17.13 8.39
N GLU A 168 -6.38 -18.06 8.75
CA GLU A 168 -4.94 -17.96 8.49
C GLU A 168 -4.59 -17.77 7.01
N PRO A 169 -5.26 -18.46 6.05
CA PRO A 169 -4.99 -18.21 4.63
C PRO A 169 -5.30 -16.77 4.22
N THR A 170 -6.45 -16.22 4.65
CA THR A 170 -6.81 -14.84 4.34
C THR A 170 -5.91 -13.83 5.05
N LEU A 171 -5.46 -14.13 6.28
CA LEU A 171 -4.42 -13.35 6.96
C LEU A 171 -3.13 -13.30 6.12
N GLY A 172 -2.66 -14.45 5.63
CA GLY A 172 -1.48 -14.54 4.78
C GLY A 172 -1.60 -13.71 3.51
N HIS A 173 -2.71 -13.85 2.78
CA HIS A 173 -2.97 -13.07 1.57
C HIS A 173 -3.00 -11.55 1.84
N LEU A 174 -3.61 -11.12 2.95
CA LEU A 174 -3.63 -9.70 3.29
C LEU A 174 -2.25 -9.19 3.68
N LEU A 175 -1.43 -10.00 4.36
CA LEU A 175 -0.06 -9.61 4.74
C LEU A 175 0.84 -9.47 3.51
N ILE A 176 0.83 -10.43 2.57
CA ILE A 176 1.65 -10.33 1.35
C ILE A 176 1.23 -9.15 0.47
N ASP A 177 -0.09 -8.94 0.28
CA ASP A 177 -0.59 -7.80 -0.48
C ASP A 177 -0.21 -6.48 0.20
N LEU A 178 -0.42 -6.38 1.51
CA LEU A 178 -0.07 -5.20 2.28
C LEU A 178 1.44 -4.89 2.18
N ALA A 179 2.29 -5.90 2.35
CA ALA A 179 3.74 -5.79 2.22
C ALA A 179 4.13 -5.28 0.82
N LYS A 180 3.56 -5.87 -0.24
CA LYS A 180 3.81 -5.46 -1.63
C LYS A 180 3.46 -3.99 -1.87
N PHE A 181 2.27 -3.55 -1.46
CA PHE A 181 1.79 -2.20 -1.79
C PHE A 181 2.39 -1.11 -0.88
N VAL A 182 2.62 -1.39 0.40
CA VAL A 182 3.31 -0.44 1.28
C VAL A 182 4.78 -0.29 0.88
N MET A 183 5.45 -1.38 0.49
CA MET A 183 6.82 -1.34 -0.05
C MET A 183 6.87 -0.47 -1.30
N HIS A 184 6.01 -0.71 -2.29
CA HIS A 184 5.98 0.09 -3.51
C HIS A 184 5.69 1.57 -3.22
N GLY A 185 4.69 1.86 -2.39
CA GLY A 185 4.38 3.23 -1.98
C GLY A 185 5.54 3.93 -1.27
N THR A 186 6.28 3.19 -0.44
CA THR A 186 7.43 3.71 0.30
C THR A 186 8.60 4.02 -0.62
N LEU A 187 8.89 3.17 -1.61
CA LEU A 187 9.92 3.43 -2.62
C LEU A 187 9.61 4.69 -3.43
N VAL A 188 8.37 4.81 -3.91
CA VAL A 188 7.90 6.01 -4.64
C VAL A 188 7.97 7.25 -3.75
N PHE A 189 7.51 7.15 -2.49
CA PHE A 189 7.60 8.24 -1.52
C PHE A 189 9.04 8.67 -1.28
N GLY A 190 9.97 7.70 -1.19
CA GLY A 190 11.40 7.90 -1.04
C GLY A 190 11.98 8.91 -2.02
N HIS A 191 11.66 8.74 -3.31
CA HIS A 191 12.20 9.56 -4.39
C HIS A 191 11.87 11.06 -4.28
N HIS A 192 10.81 11.44 -3.56
CA HIS A 192 10.51 12.86 -3.32
C HIS A 192 11.51 13.56 -2.39
N PHE A 193 12.39 12.81 -1.74
CA PHE A 193 13.38 13.31 -0.79
C PHE A 193 14.81 13.17 -1.29
N ASP A 194 15.05 12.82 -2.56
CA ASP A 194 16.39 12.61 -3.13
C ASP A 194 17.34 13.81 -2.85
N ASP A 195 16.82 15.04 -2.90
CA ASP A 195 17.60 16.28 -2.76
C ASP A 195 17.93 16.71 -1.30
N CYS A 196 17.37 16.05 -0.28
CA CYS A 196 17.51 16.48 1.12
C CYS A 196 18.07 15.41 2.07
N ARG A 197 18.69 14.36 1.55
CA ARG A 197 19.16 13.23 2.35
C ARG A 197 20.52 13.51 2.99
N SER A 198 20.61 13.26 4.30
CA SER A 198 21.90 13.05 4.96
C SER A 198 22.47 11.69 4.56
N SER A 199 23.78 11.48 4.74
CA SER A 199 24.44 10.17 4.52
C SER A 199 23.78 9.04 5.32
N GLU A 200 23.31 9.35 6.54
CA GLU A 200 22.58 8.42 7.40
C GLU A 200 21.25 8.00 6.76
N ILE A 201 20.48 8.96 6.23
CA ILE A 201 19.20 8.68 5.54
C ILE A 201 19.44 7.87 4.27
N VAL A 202 20.51 8.16 3.51
CA VAL A 202 20.89 7.37 2.33
C VAL A 202 21.12 5.90 2.72
N GLY A 203 21.88 5.64 3.79
CA GLY A 203 22.12 4.27 4.26
C GLY A 203 20.85 3.52 4.66
N VAL A 204 19.88 4.20 5.30
CA VAL A 204 18.58 3.60 5.64
C VAL A 204 17.78 3.23 4.37
N ILE A 205 17.80 4.08 3.35
CA ILE A 205 17.11 3.83 2.07
C ILE A 205 17.77 2.68 1.31
N GLU A 206 19.10 2.66 1.23
CA GLU A 206 19.84 1.56 0.60
C GLU A 206 19.56 0.22 1.28
N HIS A 207 19.52 0.21 2.62
CA HIS A 207 19.12 -0.97 3.38
C HIS A 207 17.71 -1.42 3.00
N PHE A 208 16.74 -0.50 3.01
CA PHE A 208 15.36 -0.83 2.65
C PHE A 208 15.23 -1.31 1.20
N HIS A 209 15.95 -0.71 0.25
CA HIS A 209 15.99 -1.17 -1.14
C HIS A 209 16.51 -2.60 -1.27
N ALA A 210 17.59 -2.93 -0.55
CA ALA A 210 18.13 -4.29 -0.51
C ALA A 210 17.11 -5.29 0.07
N ARG A 211 16.44 -4.91 1.17
CA ARG A 211 15.38 -5.70 1.81
C ARG A 211 14.18 -5.92 0.88
N ALA A 212 13.68 -4.87 0.25
CA ALA A 212 12.59 -4.91 -0.73
C ALA A 212 12.92 -5.80 -1.94
N THR A 213 14.17 -5.72 -2.43
CA THR A 213 14.63 -6.55 -3.56
C THR A 213 14.68 -8.03 -3.18
N ALA A 214 15.30 -8.35 -2.04
CA ALA A 214 15.39 -9.73 -1.55
C ALA A 214 13.99 -10.33 -1.29
N TRP A 215 13.12 -9.57 -0.63
CA TRP A 215 11.74 -10.00 -0.39
C TRP A 215 10.96 -10.22 -1.69
N SER A 216 11.09 -9.31 -2.66
CA SER A 216 10.41 -9.43 -3.96
C SER A 216 10.88 -10.65 -4.75
N ALA A 217 12.18 -10.95 -4.70
CA ALA A 217 12.73 -12.15 -5.33
C ALA A 217 12.09 -13.43 -4.74
N THR A 218 11.95 -13.51 -3.42
CA THR A 218 11.35 -14.67 -2.74
C THR A 218 9.85 -14.81 -3.01
N HIS A 219 9.10 -13.71 -2.92
CA HIS A 219 7.64 -13.76 -2.78
C HIS A 219 6.86 -13.34 -4.04
N LEU A 220 7.46 -12.61 -4.97
CA LEU A 220 6.77 -12.08 -6.15
C LEU A 220 7.21 -12.70 -7.48
N THR A 221 8.39 -13.34 -7.53
CA THR A 221 8.91 -13.93 -8.78
C THR A 221 8.59 -15.42 -8.94
N ASN A 222 7.96 -16.04 -7.94
CA ASN A 222 7.49 -17.43 -7.99
C ASN A 222 5.97 -17.47 -8.25
N PRO A 223 5.50 -17.89 -9.44
CA PRO A 223 4.06 -17.97 -9.76
C PRO A 223 3.30 -19.06 -8.98
N SER A 224 3.98 -19.76 -8.06
CA SER A 224 3.49 -20.89 -7.27
C SER A 224 3.33 -20.59 -5.77
N ALA A 225 3.50 -19.34 -5.31
CA ALA A 225 3.18 -19.00 -3.93
C ALA A 225 1.64 -18.91 -3.77
N PRO A 226 1.05 -19.62 -2.78
CA PRO A 226 -0.37 -19.95 -2.70
C PRO A 226 -1.32 -18.74 -2.57
#